data_AF-A0A256Z538-F1
#
_entry.id   AF-A0A256Z538-F1
#
_cell.length_a   1.000
_cell.length_b   1.000
_cell.length_c   1.000
_cell.angle_alpha   90.00
_cell.angle_beta   90.00
_cell.angle_gamma   90.00
#
_symmetry.space_group_name_H-M   'P 1'
#
loop_
_entity.id
_entity.type
_entity.pdbx_description
1 polymer ?
#
loop_
_entity_poly.entity_id
_entity_poly.type
_entity_poly.pdbx_seq_one_letter_code
_entity_poly.pdbx_strand_id
1 'polypeptide(L)' 'MRLVTVKIPEIYLEGIDELVKLGRYSSRSEVIRTAIRDLLRRELWSSRIEKEDEFNDYPRILRRLTIKRIRIS' A
#
# COMPACT_ATOMS: atom_id res chain seq x y z
N MET A 1 -6.04 8.53 -12.60
CA MET A 1 -5.72 7.11 -12.89
C MET A 1 -5.98 6.85 -14.38
N ARG A 2 -5.23 5.94 -15.01
CA ARG A 2 -5.48 5.48 -16.40
C ARG A 2 -5.99 4.04 -16.37
N LEU A 3 -6.88 3.66 -17.28
CA LEU A 3 -7.37 2.29 -17.41
C LEU A 3 -6.29 1.43 -18.10
N VAL A 4 -5.99 0.28 -17.52
CA VAL A 4 -5.06 -0.70 -18.09
C VAL A 4 -5.73 -2.06 -18.04
N THR A 5 -5.71 -2.78 -19.16
CA THR A 5 -6.23 -4.16 -19.26
C THR A 5 -5.03 -5.10 -19.35
N VAL A 6 -4.99 -6.10 -18.47
CA VAL A 6 -3.93 -7.12 -18.44
C VAL A 6 -4.55 -8.51 -18.53
N LYS A 7 -3.84 -9.45 -19.14
CA LYS A 7 -4.20 -10.87 -19.11
C LYS A 7 -3.42 -11.53 -17.98
N ILE A 8 -4.12 -12.21 -17.08
CA ILE A 8 -3.54 -12.93 -15.95
C ILE A 8 -4.17 -14.32 -15.84
N PRO A 9 -3.39 -15.35 -15.46
CA PRO A 9 -3.93 -16.67 -15.17
C PRO A 9 -5.01 -16.65 -14.08
N GLU A 10 -5.97 -17.57 -14.21
CA GLU A 10 -7.15 -17.64 -13.33
C GLU A 10 -6.79 -17.87 -11.86
N ILE A 11 -5.78 -18.71 -11.60
CA ILE A 11 -5.30 -18.98 -10.23
C ILE A 11 -4.88 -17.72 -9.47
N TYR A 12 -4.30 -16.72 -10.16
CA TYR A 12 -3.92 -15.45 -9.52
C TYR A 12 -5.14 -14.55 -9.29
N LEU A 13 -6.13 -14.63 -10.18
CA LEU A 13 -7.38 -13.88 -10.02
C LEU A 13 -8.16 -14.39 -8.80
N GLU A 14 -8.22 -15.70 -8.61
CA GLU A 14 -8.84 -16.32 -7.43
C GLU A 14 -8.17 -15.85 -6.14
N GLY A 15 -6.83 -15.88 -6.07
CA GLY A 15 -6.11 -15.38 -4.89
C GLY A 15 -6.37 -13.90 -4.62
N ILE A 16 -6.50 -13.07 -5.66
CA ILE A 16 -6.88 -11.65 -5.51
C ILE A 16 -8.31 -11.54 -4.98
N ASP A 17 -9.25 -12.34 -5.49
CA ASP A 17 -10.63 -12.33 -5.05
C ASP A 17 -10.79 -12.78 -3.59
N GLU A 18 -9.99 -13.73 -3.12
CA GLU A 18 -9.94 -14.11 -1.70
C GLU A 18 -9.49 -12.95 -0.82
N LEU A 19 -8.45 -12.21 -1.22
CA LEU A 19 -7.97 -11.04 -0.47
C LEU A 19 -9.04 -9.95 -0.34
N VAL A 20 -9.88 -9.78 -1.37
CA VAL A 20 -11.02 -8.87 -1.34
C VAL A 20 -12.15 -9.43 -0.47
N LYS A 21 -12.48 -10.72 -0.58
CA LYS A 21 -13.49 -11.40 0.25
C LYS A 21 -13.18 -11.33 1.74
N LEU A 22 -11.90 -11.41 2.11
CA LEU A 22 -11.42 -11.25 3.48
C LEU A 22 -11.53 -9.80 4.00
N GLY A 23 -11.94 -8.85 3.16
CA GLY A 23 -12.10 -7.44 3.52
C GLY A 23 -10.78 -6.69 3.72
N ARG A 24 -9.64 -7.29 3.34
CA ARG A 24 -8.32 -6.63 3.46
C ARG A 24 -8.12 -5.53 2.44
N TYR A 25 -8.80 -5.62 1.30
CA TYR A 25 -8.79 -4.62 0.24
C TYR A 25 -10.21 -4.37 -0.25
N SER A 26 -10.48 -3.14 -0.67
CA SER A 26 -11.81 -2.71 -1.10
C SER A 26 -12.16 -3.20 -2.51
N SER A 27 -11.15 -3.51 -3.34
CA SER A 27 -11.35 -3.98 -4.71
C SER A 27 -10.13 -4.72 -5.27
N ARG A 28 -10.35 -5.54 -6.30
CA ARG A 28 -9.27 -6.20 -7.07
C ARG A 28 -8.24 -5.19 -7.58
N SER A 29 -8.73 -4.05 -8.08
CA SER A 29 -7.87 -2.98 -8.61
C SER A 29 -7.01 -2.34 -7.52
N GLU A 30 -7.45 -2.33 -6.27
CA GLU A 30 -6.64 -1.86 -5.13
C GLU A 30 -5.53 -2.85 -4.82
N VAL A 31 -5.83 -4.15 -4.74
CA VAL A 31 -4.84 -5.21 -4.55
C VAL A 31 -3.73 -5.11 -5.59
N ILE A 32 -4.10 -5.04 -6.88
CA ILE A 32 -3.15 -4.96 -8.00
C ILE A 32 -2.29 -3.69 -7.89
N ARG A 33 -2.89 -2.53 -7.59
CA ARG A 33 -2.13 -1.28 -7.44
C ARG A 33 -1.15 -1.32 -6.27
N THR A 34 -1.53 -1.93 -5.14
CA THR A 34 -0.67 -2.08 -3.97
C THR A 34 0.47 -3.04 -4.28
N ALA A 35 0.20 -4.18 -4.90
CA ALA A 35 1.23 -5.12 -5.33
C ALA A 35 2.23 -4.49 -6.30
N ILE A 36 1.76 -3.71 -7.28
CA ILE A 36 2.64 -2.98 -8.22
C ILE A 36 3.46 -1.93 -7.46
N ARG A 37 2.85 -1.17 -6.53
CA ARG A 37 3.57 -0.17 -5.72
C ARG A 37 4.68 -0.83 -4.92
N ASP A 38 4.38 -1.92 -4.22
CA ASP A 38 5.33 -2.61 -3.36
C ASP A 38 6.46 -3.24 -4.18
N LEU A 39 6.13 -3.81 -5.33
CA LEU A 39 7.11 -4.31 -6.29
C LEU A 39 8.03 -3.19 -6.76
N LEU A 40 7.47 -2.06 -7.23
CA LEU A 40 8.27 -0.93 -7.70
C LEU A 40 9.11 -0.33 -6.57
N ARG A 41 8.58 -0.25 -5.35
CA ARG A 41 9.32 0.20 -4.16
C ARG A 41 10.51 -0.70 -3.89
N ARG A 42 10.31 -2.02 -3.90
CA ARG A 42 11.38 -3.00 -3.70
C ARG A 42 12.44 -2.92 -4.80
N GLU A 43 12.06 -2.90 -6.07
CA GLU A 43 13.05 -2.96 -7.16
C GLU A 43 13.77 -1.62 -7.40
N LEU A 44 13.04 -0.50 -7.36
CA LEU A 44 13.59 0.81 -7.71
C LEU A 44 14.16 1.57 -6.50
N TRP A 45 13.57 1.42 -5.32
CA TRP A 45 14.01 2.15 -4.12
C TRP A 45 14.95 1.36 -3.20
N SER A 46 15.02 0.03 -3.28
CA SER A 46 16.09 -0.72 -2.57
C SER A 46 17.48 -0.42 -3.11
N SER A 47 17.59 0.12 -4.33
CA SER A 47 18.85 0.66 -4.84
C SER A 47 19.18 2.07 -4.33
N ARG A 48 18.28 2.74 -3.57
CA ARG A 48 18.45 4.16 -3.26
C ARG A 48 18.29 4.57 -1.79
N ILE A 49 17.31 4.12 -0.98
CA ILE A 49 17.19 4.60 0.42
C ILE A 49 16.48 3.56 1.29
N GLU A 50 17.19 3.01 2.28
CA GLU A 50 16.58 2.57 3.53
C GLU A 50 16.08 3.82 4.27
N LYS A 51 14.80 3.82 4.69
CA LYS A 51 14.09 4.83 5.52
C LYS A 51 13.35 5.94 4.74
N GLU A 52 12.03 5.78 4.57
CA GLU A 52 11.09 6.92 4.75
C GLU A 52 9.58 6.61 4.76
N ASP A 53 9.08 5.40 4.46
CA ASP A 53 7.62 5.17 4.39
C ASP A 53 7.05 4.21 5.44
N GLU A 54 7.19 4.54 6.72
CA GLU A 54 6.29 4.03 7.78
C GLU A 54 5.18 5.05 8.15
N PHE A 55 5.25 6.29 7.64
CA PHE A 55 4.38 7.38 8.12
C PHE A 55 3.15 7.66 7.24
N ASN A 56 3.09 7.16 6.01
CA ASN A 56 2.11 7.64 5.02
C ASN A 56 0.81 6.82 4.94
N ASP A 57 0.71 5.69 5.65
CA ASP A 57 -0.50 4.84 5.72
C ASP A 57 -1.40 5.14 6.93
N TYR A 58 -1.06 6.11 7.79
CA TYR A 58 -1.92 6.49 8.90
C TYR A 58 -3.05 7.43 8.43
N PRO A 59 -4.32 7.14 8.79
CA PRO A 59 -5.44 8.02 8.47
C PRO A 59 -5.20 9.42 9.06
N ARG A 60 -5.47 10.46 8.25
CA ARG A 60 -5.17 11.89 8.52
C ARG A 60 -5.63 12.40 9.89
N ILE A 61 -6.58 11.72 10.53
CA ILE A 61 -7.08 12.00 11.89
C ILE A 61 -6.02 11.83 13.00
N LEU A 62 -4.96 11.03 12.79
CA LEU A 62 -3.93 10.77 13.80
C LEU A 62 -2.77 11.79 13.79
N ARG A 63 -2.70 12.70 12.80
CA ARG A 63 -1.67 13.76 12.75
C ARG A 63 -1.74 14.77 13.91
N ARG A 64 -2.85 14.83 14.64
CA ARG A 64 -3.06 15.84 15.69
C ARG A 64 -2.58 15.40 17.08
N LEU A 65 -2.27 14.12 17.29
CA LEU A 65 -1.94 13.58 18.61
C LEU A 65 -0.43 13.52 18.93
N THR A 66 0.45 13.56 17.93
CA THR A 66 1.90 13.31 18.13
C THR A 66 2.75 14.57 18.34
N ILE A 67 2.24 15.78 18.08
CA ILE A 67 3.05 17.01 18.19
C ILE A 67 3.03 17.60 19.62
N LYS A 68 2.13 17.14 20.52
CA LYS A 68 1.89 17.83 21.80
C LYS A 68 2.63 17.29 23.03
N ARG A 69 3.53 16.31 22.91
CA ARG A 69 4.36 15.83 24.03
C ARG A 69 5.83 15.73 23.66
N ILE A 70 6.49 16.86 23.49
CA ILE A 70 7.84 17.06 24.05
C ILE A 70 7.84 18.49 24.61
N ARG A 71 7.36 18.60 25.84
CA ARG A 71 7.85 19.56 26.82
C ARG A 71 8.73 18.73 27.73
N ILE A 72 10.04 18.86 27.62
CA ILE A 72 10.97 18.50 28.68
C ILE A 72 12.06 19.59 28.67
N SER A 73 12.04 20.34 29.76
CA SER A 73 13.06 21.22 30.37
C SER A 73 14.09 21.92 29.50
#